data_AF-A0A354YZM5-F1
#
_entry.id   AF-A0A354YZM5-F1
#
_cell.length_a   1.000
_cell.length_b   1.000
_cell.length_c   1.000
_cell.angle_alpha   90.00
_cell.angle_beta   90.00
_cell.angle_gamma   90.00
#
_symmetry.space_group_name_H-M   'P 1'
#
loop_
_entity.id
_entity.type
_entity.pdbx_description
1 polymer ?
#
loop_
_entity_poly.entity_id
_entity_poly.type
_entity_poly.pdbx_seq_one_letter_code
_entity_poly.pdbx_strand_id
1 'polypeptide(L)'
;MNRTLIPLAMALILCLLAATAPAADSHPGWFGVIADPGALTIRNGVAGRLSEYTVAIGDPVRPGQIVARIDPEQAAAQLAQMQAQIDAAEAELEGKKATTNSLQERLERILTRPDALSSGALAEMRGNLRTARAETRAAEARLAQQIQERELTRGKIAKTELRSPIQGHVVEYLANVGADLSTDAAVVRLRSAQPLVLRFAFDPRDAAAPSVGTRIRVQEDRSIGAPGNDTRSHTATVESLAMIVDEDSG
;
A
#
# COMPACT_ATOMS: atom_id res chain seq x y z
N MET A 1 19.72 -40.78 84.02
CA MET A 1 20.11 -42.20 84.04
C MET A 1 18.96 -43.01 83.47
N ASN A 2 19.29 -44.04 82.68
CA ASN A 2 18.41 -45.09 82.13
C ASN A 2 17.58 -44.84 80.86
N ARG A 3 18.16 -45.42 79.79
CA ARG A 3 17.57 -46.10 78.63
C ARG A 3 16.28 -46.86 78.99
N THR A 4 15.28 -46.90 78.11
CA THR A 4 14.98 -48.03 77.19
C THR A 4 13.58 -47.94 76.55
N LEU A 5 13.48 -48.50 75.34
CA LEU A 5 12.33 -49.21 74.72
C LEU A 5 11.24 -48.46 73.91
N ILE A 6 11.37 -48.64 72.58
CA ILE A 6 10.38 -48.66 71.49
C ILE A 6 9.33 -49.77 71.82
N PRO A 7 8.00 -49.72 71.46
CA PRO A 7 7.53 -49.66 70.05
C PRO A 7 6.14 -49.05 69.71
N LEU A 8 6.01 -48.70 68.41
CA LEU A 8 4.88 -48.94 67.49
C LEU A 8 3.45 -48.48 67.88
N ALA A 9 2.89 -47.52 67.12
CA ALA A 9 1.61 -47.65 66.38
C ALA A 9 0.95 -46.28 66.03
N MET A 10 0.36 -46.24 64.83
CA MET A 10 -0.75 -45.39 64.36
C MET A 10 -0.55 -43.87 64.27
N ALA A 11 -0.33 -43.31 63.08
CA ALA A 11 -1.32 -43.03 62.02
C ALA A 11 -2.18 -41.78 62.32
N LEU A 12 -1.84 -40.66 61.67
CA LEU A 12 -2.76 -39.85 60.84
C LEU A 12 -1.96 -38.69 60.19
N ILE A 13 -1.31 -38.94 59.05
CA ILE A 13 -0.70 -37.87 58.24
C ILE A 13 -1.62 -37.62 57.05
N LEU A 14 -2.20 -36.43 57.08
CA LEU A 14 -2.92 -35.74 56.02
C LEU A 14 -2.01 -35.64 54.78
N CYS A 15 -2.16 -36.57 53.83
CA CYS A 15 -1.44 -36.54 52.57
C CYS A 15 -2.31 -35.87 51.50
N LEU A 16 -1.97 -34.61 51.20
CA LEU A 16 -2.46 -33.84 50.06
C LEU A 16 -2.05 -34.59 48.78
N LEU A 17 -2.95 -35.40 48.25
CA LEU A 17 -2.70 -36.18 47.05
C LEU A 17 -2.61 -35.23 45.86
N ALA A 18 -1.40 -35.10 45.33
CA ALA A 18 -1.10 -34.41 44.09
C ALA A 18 -2.10 -34.85 43.01
N ALA A 19 -2.80 -33.88 42.43
CA ALA A 19 -3.52 -34.07 41.19
C ALA A 19 -2.50 -34.51 40.13
N THR A 20 -2.44 -35.81 39.91
CA THR A 20 -1.72 -36.44 38.82
C THR A 20 -2.27 -35.86 37.52
N ALA A 21 -1.50 -35.00 36.86
CA ALA A 21 -1.77 -34.62 35.48
C ALA A 21 -1.83 -35.92 34.66
N PRO A 22 -2.93 -36.20 33.95
CA PRO A 22 -3.00 -37.40 33.15
C PRO A 22 -1.91 -37.37 32.07
N ALA A 23 -1.34 -38.55 31.82
CA ALA A 23 -0.41 -38.79 30.72
C ALA A 23 -0.98 -38.16 29.45
N ALA A 24 -0.15 -37.39 28.75
CA ALA A 24 -0.50 -36.81 27.47
C ALA A 24 -0.73 -37.96 26.48
N ASP A 25 -1.99 -38.28 26.23
CA ASP A 25 -2.39 -39.07 25.08
C ASP A 25 -1.85 -38.36 23.84
N SER A 26 -0.91 -39.04 23.17
CA SER A 26 -0.31 -38.56 21.92
C SER A 26 -1.35 -38.70 20.81
N HIS A 27 -2.23 -37.71 20.70
CA HIS A 27 -2.95 -37.47 19.45
C HIS A 27 -1.91 -37.23 18.34
N PRO A 28 -2.14 -37.70 17.11
CA PRO A 28 -1.25 -37.41 15.99
C PRO A 28 -1.10 -35.88 15.89
N GLY A 29 0.09 -35.38 16.21
CA GLY A 29 0.37 -33.95 16.18
C GLY A 29 0.17 -33.44 14.76
N TRP A 30 -0.59 -32.37 14.58
CA TRP A 30 -0.70 -31.75 13.27
C TRP A 30 0.63 -31.11 12.89
N PHE A 31 1.09 -31.43 11.69
CA PHE A 31 2.26 -30.79 11.12
C PHE A 31 1.84 -29.51 10.41
N GLY A 32 2.57 -28.44 10.66
CA GLY A 32 2.33 -27.14 10.08
C GLY A 32 3.61 -26.46 9.64
N VAL A 33 3.48 -25.51 8.73
CA VAL A 33 4.57 -24.65 8.28
C VAL A 33 4.38 -23.27 8.88
N ILE A 34 5.45 -22.71 9.41
CA ILE A 34 5.48 -21.31 9.84
C ILE A 34 5.56 -20.45 8.58
N ALA A 35 4.51 -19.68 8.30
CA ALA A 35 4.50 -18.72 7.23
C ALA A 35 5.11 -17.40 7.72
N ASP A 36 6.27 -17.02 7.18
CA ASP A 36 6.81 -15.67 7.33
C ASP A 36 5.97 -14.72 6.44
N PRO A 37 5.36 -13.66 7.02
CA PRO A 37 4.65 -12.65 6.23
C PRO A 37 5.54 -11.98 5.15
N GLY A 38 6.86 -12.17 5.25
CA GLY A 38 7.80 -11.99 4.16
C GLY A 38 8.42 -10.60 4.13
N ALA A 39 9.36 -10.45 3.19
CA ALA A 39 9.98 -9.17 2.89
C ALA A 39 9.30 -8.53 1.68
N LEU A 40 9.00 -7.24 1.79
CA LEU A 40 8.48 -6.43 0.70
C LEU A 40 9.59 -5.52 0.17
N THR A 41 9.76 -5.49 -1.15
CA THR A 41 10.70 -4.58 -1.80
C THR A 41 9.95 -3.40 -2.38
N ILE A 42 10.25 -2.19 -1.91
CA ILE A 42 9.73 -0.97 -2.49
C ILE A 42 10.52 -0.67 -3.76
N ARG A 43 9.78 -0.56 -4.86
CA ARG A 43 10.29 -0.19 -6.18
C ARG A 43 9.85 1.22 -6.54
N ASN A 44 10.66 1.86 -7.35
CA ASN A 44 10.43 3.20 -7.82
C ASN A 44 9.44 3.23 -8.99
N GLY A 45 8.47 4.15 -8.98
CA GLY A 45 7.49 4.30 -10.05
C GLY A 45 7.90 5.28 -11.16
N VAL A 46 8.96 6.07 -10.97
CA VAL A 46 9.33 7.19 -11.87
C VAL A 46 10.84 7.32 -11.98
N ALA A 47 11.39 7.45 -13.19
CA ALA A 47 12.83 7.65 -13.33
C ALA A 47 13.29 8.95 -12.66
N GLY A 48 14.45 8.92 -12.00
CA GLY A 48 15.01 10.09 -11.32
C GLY A 48 16.16 9.76 -10.37
N ARG A 49 16.81 10.79 -9.86
CA ARG A 49 17.96 10.65 -8.96
C ARG A 49 17.52 10.49 -7.50
N LEU A 50 18.02 9.47 -6.81
CA LEU A 50 17.73 9.30 -5.39
C LEU A 50 18.42 10.41 -4.57
N SER A 51 17.64 11.24 -3.89
CA SER A 51 18.16 12.40 -3.13
C SER A 51 18.54 12.02 -1.70
N GLU A 52 17.67 11.29 -0.98
CA GLU A 52 17.90 10.93 0.41
C GLU A 52 17.02 9.74 0.87
N TYR A 53 17.46 9.10 1.95
CA TYR A 53 16.65 8.20 2.77
C TYR A 53 16.18 8.92 4.04
N THR A 54 14.89 8.86 4.34
CA THR A 54 14.31 9.48 5.54
C THR A 54 14.34 8.53 6.75
N VAL A 55 14.72 7.27 6.55
CA VAL A 55 14.72 6.21 7.57
C VAL A 55 16.04 5.43 7.55
N ALA A 56 16.53 5.02 8.72
CA ALA A 56 17.74 4.20 8.86
C ALA A 56 17.43 2.70 8.71
N ILE A 57 18.46 1.89 8.43
CA ILE A 57 18.35 0.42 8.51
C ILE A 57 18.04 0.02 9.96
N GLY A 58 17.03 -0.82 10.15
CA GLY A 58 16.52 -1.24 11.47
C GLY A 58 15.37 -0.38 12.00
N ASP A 59 15.15 0.82 11.45
CA ASP A 59 14.08 1.70 11.94
C ASP A 59 12.69 1.11 11.66
N PRO A 60 11.74 1.28 12.60
CA PRO A 60 10.34 0.93 12.36
C PRO A 60 9.71 1.91 11.36
N VAL A 61 8.93 1.37 10.44
CA VAL A 61 8.15 2.12 9.44
C VAL A 61 6.66 1.83 9.58
N ARG A 62 5.85 2.84 9.30
CA ARG A 62 4.38 2.76 9.30
C ARG A 62 3.83 2.86 7.88
N PRO A 63 2.62 2.34 7.62
CA PRO A 63 1.91 2.58 6.36
C PRO A 63 1.79 4.08 6.07
N GLY A 64 2.15 4.50 4.86
CA GLY A 64 2.14 5.90 4.40
C GLY A 64 3.38 6.72 4.75
N GLN A 65 4.30 6.20 5.57
CA GLN A 65 5.53 6.90 5.95
C GLN A 65 6.50 6.99 4.77
N ILE A 66 7.08 8.17 4.54
CA ILE A 66 8.10 8.38 3.51
C ILE A 66 9.39 7.68 3.95
N VAL A 67 9.93 6.83 3.08
CA VAL A 67 11.18 6.10 3.31
C VAL A 67 12.35 6.69 2.50
N ALA A 68 12.06 7.20 1.31
CA ALA A 68 13.06 7.73 0.40
C ALA A 68 12.44 8.82 -0.48
N ARG A 69 13.28 9.76 -0.91
CA ARG A 69 12.88 10.89 -1.74
C ARG A 69 13.75 10.96 -2.99
N ILE A 70 13.11 11.05 -4.15
CA ILE A 70 13.78 11.35 -5.42
C ILE A 70 13.87 12.86 -5.58
N ASP A 71 14.94 13.34 -6.21
CA ASP A 71 15.27 14.75 -6.40
C ASP A 71 14.07 15.54 -6.96
N PRO A 72 13.56 16.54 -6.22
CA PRO A 72 12.41 17.32 -6.63
C PRO A 72 12.75 18.45 -7.62
N GLU A 73 14.03 18.76 -7.88
CA GLU A 73 14.40 19.95 -8.66
C GLU A 73 13.87 19.88 -10.10
N GLN A 74 14.06 18.74 -10.77
CA GLN A 74 13.53 18.51 -12.11
C GLN A 74 11.99 18.56 -12.14
N ALA A 75 11.35 17.99 -11.12
CA ALA A 75 9.90 17.98 -10.98
C ALA A 75 9.33 19.41 -10.78
N ALA A 76 9.99 20.24 -9.98
CA ALA A 76 9.60 21.62 -9.73
C ALA A 76 9.74 22.48 -10.99
N ALA A 77 10.86 22.35 -11.71
CA ALA A 77 11.08 23.05 -12.97
C ALA A 77 10.03 22.66 -14.03
N GLN A 78 9.69 21.37 -14.11
CA GLN A 78 8.65 20.88 -15.02
C GLN A 78 7.26 21.43 -14.67
N LEU A 79 6.89 21.48 -13.38
CA LEU A 79 5.63 22.09 -12.95
C LEU A 79 5.58 23.59 -13.28
N ALA A 80 6.67 24.32 -13.09
CA ALA A 80 6.75 25.74 -13.43
C ALA A 80 6.56 25.96 -14.95
N GLN A 81 7.18 25.13 -15.79
CA GLN A 81 7.01 25.17 -17.24
C GLN A 81 5.55 24.89 -17.65
N MET A 82 4.91 23.88 -17.05
CA MET A 82 3.51 23.55 -17.31
C MET A 82 2.57 24.68 -16.87
N GLN A 83 2.85 25.32 -15.74
CA GLN A 83 2.06 26.46 -15.28
C GLN A 83 2.15 27.62 -16.27
N ALA A 84 3.34 27.94 -16.79
CA ALA A 84 3.49 28.97 -17.82
C ALA A 84 2.73 28.63 -19.12
N GLN A 85 2.62 27.35 -19.48
CA GLN A 85 1.82 26.91 -20.64
C GLN A 85 0.31 27.07 -20.40
N ILE A 86 -0.15 26.81 -19.17
CA ILE A 86 -1.54 27.07 -18.77
C ILE A 86 -1.82 28.56 -18.84
N ASP A 87 -0.98 29.41 -18.25
CA ASP A 87 -1.16 30.86 -18.24
C ASP A 87 -1.22 31.42 -19.69
N ALA A 88 -0.37 30.90 -20.58
CA ALA A 88 -0.40 31.27 -22.00
C ALA A 88 -1.69 30.81 -22.71
N ALA A 89 -2.19 29.60 -22.41
CA ALA A 89 -3.43 29.08 -22.97
C ALA A 89 -4.67 29.81 -22.42
N GLU A 90 -4.65 30.24 -21.16
CA GLU A 90 -5.68 31.08 -20.55
C GLU A 90 -5.75 32.45 -21.23
N ALA A 91 -4.60 33.09 -21.45
CA ALA A 91 -4.52 34.36 -22.18
C ALA A 91 -5.02 34.23 -23.64
N GLU A 92 -4.67 33.13 -24.34
CA GLU A 92 -5.19 32.85 -25.68
C GLU A 92 -6.73 32.73 -25.66
N LEU A 93 -7.27 31.98 -24.70
CA LEU A 93 -8.70 31.79 -24.54
C LEU A 93 -9.42 33.11 -24.27
N GLU A 94 -8.89 33.95 -23.38
CA GLU A 94 -9.45 35.26 -23.08
C GLU A 94 -9.52 36.15 -24.34
N GLY A 95 -8.45 36.17 -25.15
CA GLY A 95 -8.44 36.88 -26.43
C GLY A 95 -9.50 36.37 -27.42
N LYS A 96 -9.69 35.04 -27.51
CA LYS A 96 -10.73 34.44 -28.37
C LYS A 96 -12.14 34.73 -27.88
N LYS A 97 -12.37 34.73 -26.57
CA LYS A 97 -13.64 35.13 -25.94
C LYS A 97 -13.95 36.59 -26.21
N ALA A 98 -12.99 37.50 -26.02
CA ALA A 98 -13.16 38.93 -26.32
C ALA A 98 -13.53 39.16 -27.79
N THR A 99 -12.84 38.48 -28.71
CA THR A 99 -13.15 38.53 -30.15
C THR A 99 -14.58 38.04 -30.43
N THR A 100 -14.98 36.91 -29.87
CA THR A 100 -16.34 36.37 -30.03
C THR A 100 -17.41 37.30 -29.49
N ASN A 101 -17.19 37.88 -28.31
CA ASN A 101 -18.12 38.82 -27.68
C ASN A 101 -18.30 40.07 -28.54
N SER A 102 -17.20 40.67 -29.03
CA SER A 102 -17.28 41.86 -29.91
C SER A 102 -18.05 41.60 -31.22
N LEU A 103 -17.88 40.41 -31.82
CA LEU A 103 -18.62 40.01 -33.03
C LEU A 103 -20.11 39.77 -32.73
N GLN A 104 -20.41 39.21 -31.56
CA GLN A 104 -21.78 38.98 -31.12
C GLN A 104 -22.51 40.31 -30.86
N GLU A 105 -21.91 41.22 -30.09
CA GLU A 105 -22.48 42.55 -29.81
C GLU A 105 -22.72 43.34 -31.10
N ARG A 106 -21.79 43.25 -32.07
CA ARG A 106 -21.94 43.89 -33.38
C ARG A 106 -23.14 43.33 -34.15
N LEU A 107 -23.33 42.02 -34.13
CA LEU A 107 -24.48 41.36 -34.75
C LEU A 107 -25.80 41.78 -34.08
N GLU A 108 -25.86 41.78 -32.75
CA GLU A 108 -27.05 42.17 -31.98
C GLU A 108 -27.45 43.61 -32.26
N ARG A 109 -26.49 44.54 -32.29
CA ARG A 109 -26.72 45.96 -32.60
C ARG A 109 -27.34 46.17 -33.99
N ILE A 110 -26.93 45.36 -34.97
CA ILE A 110 -27.47 45.41 -36.34
C ILE A 110 -28.90 44.86 -36.37
N LEU A 111 -29.17 43.76 -35.67
CA LEU A 111 -30.51 43.16 -35.62
C LEU A 111 -31.55 44.07 -34.96
N THR A 112 -31.14 44.97 -34.06
CA THR A 112 -32.04 45.98 -33.45
C THR A 112 -32.38 47.16 -34.37
N ARG A 113 -31.76 47.28 -35.56
CA ARG A 113 -32.02 48.35 -36.53
C ARG A 113 -32.62 47.75 -37.82
N PRO A 114 -33.93 47.92 -38.09
CA PRO A 114 -34.64 47.23 -39.19
C PRO A 114 -34.10 47.51 -40.60
N ASP A 115 -33.39 48.63 -40.81
CA ASP A 115 -32.83 49.02 -42.11
C ASP A 115 -31.44 48.43 -42.37
N ALA A 116 -30.92 47.60 -41.47
CA ALA A 116 -29.51 47.26 -41.43
C ALA A 116 -29.18 46.01 -42.27
N LEU A 117 -28.59 46.29 -43.44
CA LEU A 117 -27.78 45.41 -44.28
C LEU A 117 -28.51 44.40 -45.19
N SER A 118 -27.85 44.06 -46.30
CA SER A 118 -28.29 43.02 -47.24
C SER A 118 -28.22 41.63 -46.61
N SER A 119 -29.02 40.69 -47.13
CA SER A 119 -29.04 39.29 -46.69
C SER A 119 -27.65 38.64 -46.75
N GLY A 120 -26.83 38.98 -47.75
CA GLY A 120 -25.45 38.51 -47.89
C GLY A 120 -24.52 39.00 -46.76
N ALA A 121 -24.57 40.29 -46.42
CA ALA A 121 -23.75 40.84 -45.33
C ALA A 121 -24.14 40.26 -43.96
N LEU A 122 -25.42 40.02 -43.71
CA LEU A 122 -25.87 39.35 -42.50
C LEU A 122 -25.39 37.89 -42.42
N ALA A 123 -25.41 37.17 -43.54
CA ALA A 123 -24.91 35.81 -43.63
C ALA A 123 -23.40 35.74 -43.35
N GLU A 124 -22.62 36.69 -43.86
CA GLU A 124 -21.18 36.82 -43.62
C GLU A 124 -20.88 37.03 -42.13
N MET A 125 -21.54 37.99 -41.48
CA MET A 125 -21.36 38.23 -40.04
C MET A 125 -21.68 37.00 -39.19
N ARG A 126 -22.77 36.28 -39.51
CA ARG A 126 -23.13 35.02 -38.85
C ARG A 126 -22.06 33.94 -39.10
N GLY A 127 -21.46 33.92 -40.29
CA GLY A 127 -20.30 33.08 -40.61
C GLY A 127 -19.11 33.39 -39.70
N ASN A 128 -18.71 34.65 -39.61
CA ASN A 128 -17.59 35.09 -38.80
C ASN A 128 -17.78 34.78 -37.31
N LEU A 129 -18.98 35.02 -36.77
CA LEU A 129 -19.31 34.66 -35.39
C LEU A 129 -19.24 33.14 -35.15
N ARG A 130 -19.68 32.34 -36.12
CA ARG A 130 -19.60 30.87 -36.03
C ARG A 130 -18.15 30.40 -35.99
N THR A 131 -17.28 30.98 -36.81
CA THR A 131 -15.84 30.72 -36.81
C THR A 131 -15.20 31.12 -35.48
N ALA A 132 -15.47 32.33 -34.98
CA ALA A 132 -14.94 32.80 -33.70
C ALA A 132 -15.38 31.93 -32.50
N ARG A 133 -16.64 31.45 -32.51
CA ARG A 133 -17.13 30.48 -31.51
C ARG A 133 -16.43 29.12 -31.63
N ALA A 134 -16.12 28.68 -32.84
CA ALA A 134 -15.35 27.44 -33.04
C ALA A 134 -13.91 27.59 -32.52
N GLU A 135 -13.26 28.72 -32.79
CA GLU A 135 -11.93 29.03 -32.27
C GLU A 135 -11.90 29.12 -30.75
N THR A 136 -12.91 29.75 -30.13
CA THR A 136 -13.04 29.82 -28.66
C THR A 136 -13.13 28.41 -28.07
N ARG A 137 -13.99 27.55 -28.62
CA ARG A 137 -14.09 26.14 -28.17
C ARG A 137 -12.78 25.37 -28.34
N ALA A 138 -12.03 25.64 -29.42
CA ALA A 138 -10.73 25.04 -29.63
C ALA A 138 -9.71 25.50 -28.57
N ALA A 139 -9.70 26.80 -28.23
CA ALA A 139 -8.86 27.34 -27.16
C ALA A 139 -9.23 26.78 -25.77
N GLU A 140 -10.53 26.62 -25.48
CA GLU A 140 -11.00 25.98 -24.24
C GLU A 140 -10.52 24.53 -24.13
N ALA A 141 -10.61 23.78 -25.23
CA ALA A 141 -10.12 22.40 -25.28
C ALA A 141 -8.60 22.34 -25.05
N ARG A 142 -7.82 23.26 -25.64
CA ARG A 142 -6.37 23.35 -25.41
C ARG A 142 -6.04 23.64 -23.96
N LEU A 143 -6.70 24.60 -23.34
CA LEU A 143 -6.52 24.90 -21.91
C LEU A 143 -6.83 23.67 -21.05
N ALA A 144 -7.95 23.00 -21.31
CA ALA A 144 -8.32 21.78 -20.59
C ALA A 144 -7.24 20.68 -20.75
N GLN A 145 -6.68 20.51 -21.95
CA GLN A 145 -5.57 19.57 -22.18
C GLN A 145 -4.33 19.91 -21.34
N GLN A 146 -3.93 21.18 -21.27
CA GLN A 146 -2.77 21.59 -20.46
C GLN A 146 -2.99 21.34 -18.96
N ILE A 147 -4.20 21.61 -18.47
CA ILE A 147 -4.57 21.33 -17.08
C ILE A 147 -4.49 19.83 -16.79
N GLN A 148 -5.03 18.98 -17.67
CA GLN A 148 -4.98 17.53 -17.48
C GLN A 148 -3.55 16.99 -17.49
N GLU A 149 -2.70 17.47 -18.40
CA GLU A 149 -1.29 17.06 -18.46
C GLU A 149 -0.52 17.46 -17.19
N ARG A 150 -0.81 18.63 -16.62
CA ARG A 150 -0.26 19.05 -15.32
C ARG A 150 -0.71 18.11 -14.20
N GLU A 151 -1.99 17.73 -14.14
CA GLU A 151 -2.49 16.83 -13.10
C GLU A 151 -1.90 15.42 -13.21
N LEU A 152 -1.76 14.89 -14.44
CA LEU A 152 -1.06 13.63 -14.68
C LEU A 152 0.39 13.68 -14.20
N THR A 153 1.08 14.78 -14.49
CA THR A 153 2.47 14.98 -14.06
C THR A 153 2.57 15.16 -12.55
N ARG A 154 1.63 15.88 -11.93
CA ARG A 154 1.55 16.00 -10.47
C ARG A 154 1.37 14.63 -9.80
N GLY A 155 0.56 13.75 -10.39
CA GLY A 155 0.41 12.36 -9.94
C GLY A 155 1.70 11.54 -10.08
N LYS A 156 2.50 11.77 -11.13
CA LYS A 156 3.83 11.15 -11.27
C LYS A 156 4.81 11.70 -10.23
N ILE A 157 4.77 13.00 -9.95
CA ILE A 157 5.61 13.64 -8.92
C ILE A 157 5.23 13.12 -7.53
N ALA A 158 3.96 12.89 -7.23
CA ALA A 158 3.59 12.26 -5.95
C ALA A 158 4.23 10.87 -5.75
N LYS A 159 4.62 10.19 -6.83
CA LYS A 159 5.33 8.91 -6.80
C LYS A 159 6.87 9.04 -6.67
N THR A 160 7.42 10.26 -6.67
CA THR A 160 8.85 10.51 -6.35
C THR A 160 9.13 10.38 -4.86
N GLU A 161 8.09 10.49 -4.03
CA GLU A 161 8.13 10.17 -2.61
C GLU A 161 7.79 8.68 -2.42
N LEU A 162 8.80 7.87 -2.13
CA LEU A 162 8.59 6.46 -1.87
C LEU A 162 8.04 6.29 -0.45
N ARG A 163 6.86 5.68 -0.34
CA ARG A 163 6.15 5.46 0.92
C ARG A 163 6.05 3.98 1.23
N SER A 164 6.11 3.63 2.52
CA SER A 164 5.89 2.26 2.96
C SER A 164 4.40 1.91 2.88
N PRO A 165 4.01 0.79 2.23
CA PRO A 165 2.63 0.31 2.26
C PRO A 165 2.33 -0.57 3.48
N ILE A 166 3.36 -1.01 4.21
CA ILE A 166 3.24 -1.93 5.34
C ILE A 166 3.79 -1.30 6.63
N GLN A 167 3.40 -1.89 7.75
CA GLN A 167 4.10 -1.69 9.02
C GLN A 167 5.24 -2.71 9.13
N GLY A 168 6.43 -2.26 9.47
CA GLY A 168 7.61 -3.13 9.44
C GLY A 168 8.89 -2.46 9.88
N HIS A 169 10.02 -3.05 9.50
CA HIS A 169 11.35 -2.48 9.71
C HIS A 169 12.14 -2.47 8.41
N VAL A 170 13.04 -1.49 8.27
CA VAL A 170 13.96 -1.42 7.14
C VAL A 170 15.02 -2.50 7.27
N VAL A 171 15.15 -3.36 6.25
CA VAL A 171 16.12 -4.46 6.22
C VAL A 171 17.44 -3.99 5.62
N GLU A 172 17.37 -3.34 4.46
CA GLU A 172 18.53 -2.80 3.76
C GLU A 172 18.12 -1.77 2.70
N TYR A 173 19.11 -1.04 2.21
CA TYR A 173 19.00 -0.23 1.01
C TYR A 173 19.47 -1.02 -0.20
N LEU A 174 18.69 -0.94 -1.28
CA LEU A 174 19.01 -1.58 -2.57
C LEU A 174 19.59 -0.58 -3.56
N ALA A 175 19.49 0.72 -3.27
CA ALA A 175 20.05 1.80 -4.05
C ALA A 175 20.91 2.72 -3.17
N ASN A 176 21.87 3.40 -3.78
CA ASN A 176 22.70 4.38 -3.11
C ASN A 176 22.16 5.78 -3.34
N VAL A 177 22.25 6.63 -2.30
CA VAL A 177 21.95 8.06 -2.44
C VAL A 177 22.83 8.66 -3.54
N GLY A 178 22.21 9.45 -4.42
CA GLY A 178 22.84 10.04 -5.58
C GLY A 178 22.84 9.16 -6.84
N ALA A 179 22.35 7.92 -6.78
CA ALA A 179 22.20 7.06 -7.95
C ALA A 179 20.99 7.46 -8.81
N ASP A 180 21.12 7.31 -10.12
CA ASP A 180 20.02 7.46 -11.07
C ASP A 180 19.19 6.16 -11.12
N LEU A 181 17.92 6.27 -10.73
CA LEU A 181 16.98 5.17 -10.72
C LEU A 181 16.17 5.16 -12.02
N SER A 182 16.06 4.00 -12.65
CA SER A 182 15.06 3.77 -13.69
C SER A 182 13.69 3.52 -13.09
N THR A 183 12.66 3.53 -13.93
CA THR A 183 11.35 2.98 -13.57
C THR A 183 11.49 1.53 -13.12
N ASP A 184 10.78 1.15 -12.07
CA ASP A 184 10.78 -0.18 -11.43
C ASP A 184 12.08 -0.61 -10.72
N ALA A 185 13.03 0.31 -10.58
CA ALA A 185 14.25 0.06 -9.80
C ALA A 185 13.92 -0.22 -8.33
N ALA A 186 14.57 -1.23 -7.74
CA ALA A 186 14.39 -1.58 -6.34
C ALA A 186 15.19 -0.62 -5.44
N VAL A 187 14.55 -0.05 -4.42
CA VAL A 187 15.15 1.04 -3.62
C VAL A 187 15.36 0.65 -2.16
N VAL A 188 14.35 0.05 -1.53
CA VAL A 188 14.40 -0.36 -0.11
C VAL A 188 13.72 -1.69 0.08
N ARG A 189 14.30 -2.54 0.93
CA ARG A 189 13.67 -3.77 1.39
C ARG A 189 13.13 -3.60 2.81
N LEU A 190 11.86 -3.91 3.00
CA LEU A 190 11.16 -3.86 4.28
C LEU A 190 10.79 -5.28 4.72
N ARG A 191 10.81 -5.53 6.03
CA ARG A 191 10.27 -6.75 6.63
C ARG A 191 9.01 -6.41 7.40
N SER A 192 7.94 -7.15 7.17
CA SER A 192 6.68 -6.97 7.91
C SER A 192 6.88 -7.21 9.41
N ALA A 193 6.25 -6.38 10.23
CA ALA A 193 6.18 -6.58 11.69
C ALA A 193 5.01 -7.49 12.10
N GLN A 194 4.29 -8.06 11.13
CA GLN A 194 3.20 -8.99 11.40
C GLN A 194 3.72 -10.25 12.13
N PRO A 195 2.92 -10.81 13.05
CA PRO A 195 3.30 -12.03 13.73
C PRO A 195 3.43 -13.19 12.73
N LEU A 196 4.35 -14.11 13.02
CA LEU A 196 4.45 -15.37 12.29
C LEU A 196 3.14 -16.14 12.41
N VAL A 197 2.60 -16.60 11.28
CA VAL A 197 1.36 -17.38 11.26
C VAL A 197 1.71 -18.85 11.05
N LEU A 198 1.24 -19.72 11.94
CA LEU A 198 1.34 -21.16 11.74
C LEU A 198 0.17 -21.62 10.87
N ARG A 199 0.46 -22.23 9.72
CA ARG A 199 -0.54 -22.92 8.90
C ARG A 199 -0.37 -24.42 9.07
N PHE A 200 -1.43 -25.08 9.50
CA PHE A 200 -1.46 -26.53 9.66
C PHE A 200 -2.77 -27.07 9.09
N ALA A 201 -2.73 -28.30 8.59
CA ALA A 201 -3.90 -29.03 8.13
C ALA A 201 -4.27 -30.07 9.19
N PHE A 202 -5.56 -30.33 9.34
CA PHE A 202 -6.11 -31.38 10.18
C PHE A 202 -7.31 -32.02 9.48
N ASP A 203 -7.64 -33.27 9.81
CA ASP A 203 -8.86 -33.89 9.30
C ASP A 203 -10.05 -33.36 10.13
N PRO A 204 -11.08 -32.77 9.51
CA PRO A 204 -12.24 -32.26 10.24
C PRO A 204 -13.01 -33.35 11.00
N ARG A 205 -12.77 -34.64 10.71
CA ARG A 205 -13.35 -35.79 11.43
C ARG A 205 -12.60 -36.14 12.71
N ASP A 206 -11.44 -35.53 12.97
CA ASP A 206 -10.72 -35.73 14.23
C ASP A 206 -11.53 -35.16 15.39
N ALA A 207 -11.73 -35.97 16.44
CA ALA A 207 -12.44 -35.56 17.65
C ALA A 207 -11.77 -34.36 18.37
N ALA A 208 -10.49 -34.11 18.09
CA ALA A 208 -9.71 -33.01 18.62
C ALA A 208 -9.62 -31.79 17.67
N ALA A 209 -10.46 -31.69 16.64
CA ALA A 209 -10.46 -30.57 15.71
C ALA A 209 -10.50 -29.20 16.45
N PRO A 210 -9.59 -28.27 16.14
CA PRO A 210 -9.52 -27.00 16.83
C PRO A 210 -10.64 -26.07 16.34
N SER A 211 -11.09 -25.17 17.22
CA SER A 211 -11.99 -24.07 16.87
C SER A 211 -11.22 -22.75 16.85
N VAL A 212 -11.77 -21.74 16.19
CA VAL A 212 -11.23 -20.37 16.28
C VAL A 212 -11.20 -19.93 17.75
N GLY A 213 -10.05 -19.42 18.20
CA GLY A 213 -9.79 -19.04 19.59
C GLY A 213 -9.13 -20.13 20.45
N THR A 214 -9.02 -21.38 19.97
CA THR A 214 -8.34 -22.45 20.71
C THR A 214 -6.84 -22.15 20.81
N ARG A 215 -6.27 -22.28 22.02
CA ARG A 215 -4.82 -22.21 22.22
C ARG A 215 -4.19 -23.56 21.95
N ILE A 216 -3.21 -23.57 21.04
CA ILE A 216 -2.45 -24.76 20.66
C ILE A 216 -1.00 -24.60 21.10
N ARG A 217 -0.38 -25.72 21.52
CA ARG A 217 1.05 -25.77 21.81
C ARG A 217 1.77 -26.21 20.54
N VAL A 218 2.68 -25.37 20.07
CA VAL A 218 3.52 -25.62 18.90
C VAL A 218 4.89 -26.04 19.41
N GLN A 219 5.35 -27.22 19.03
CA GLN A 219 6.72 -27.66 19.30
C GLN A 219 7.52 -27.56 18.00
N GLU A 220 8.59 -26.79 18.03
CA GLU A 220 9.54 -26.73 16.92
C GLU A 220 10.53 -27.89 17.07
N ASP A 221 10.50 -28.83 16.12
CA ASP A 221 11.48 -29.91 16.05
C ASP A 221 12.72 -29.41 15.28
N ARG A 222 13.78 -29.05 16.01
CA ARG A 222 15.06 -28.59 15.46
C ARG A 222 16.09 -29.74 15.29
N SER A 223 15.64 -30.97 15.08
CA SER A 223 16.52 -32.14 14.92
C SER A 223 17.41 -32.11 13.66
N ILE A 224 17.17 -31.21 12.70
CA ILE A 224 18.05 -31.00 11.53
C ILE A 224 19.03 -29.86 11.84
N GLY A 225 20.18 -30.18 12.46
CA GLY A 225 21.35 -29.28 12.44
C GLY A 225 22.26 -29.23 13.67
N ALA A 226 21.85 -29.73 14.85
CA ALA A 226 22.74 -29.79 16.01
C ALA A 226 22.36 -30.92 16.98
N PRO A 227 23.34 -31.70 17.52
CA PRO A 227 23.08 -32.65 18.59
C PRO A 227 22.82 -31.88 19.90
N GLY A 228 21.55 -31.65 20.21
CA GLY A 228 21.07 -31.04 21.44
C GLY A 228 19.55 -30.97 21.44
N ASN A 229 18.91 -31.60 22.42
CA ASN A 229 17.45 -31.66 22.57
C ASN A 229 16.87 -30.31 23.04
N ASP A 230 16.90 -29.30 22.18
CA ASP A 230 16.33 -27.98 22.45
C ASP A 230 14.98 -27.85 21.71
N THR A 231 13.97 -28.61 22.15
CA THR A 231 12.59 -28.44 21.68
C THR A 231 12.04 -27.13 22.25
N ARG A 232 11.91 -26.09 21.41
CA ARG A 232 11.23 -24.85 21.80
C ARG A 232 9.73 -25.01 21.63
N SER A 233 9.00 -24.93 22.74
CA SER A 233 7.54 -24.87 22.73
C SER A 233 7.05 -23.43 22.72
N HIS A 234 6.18 -23.09 21.78
CA HIS A 234 5.46 -21.83 21.71
C HIS A 234 3.96 -22.09 21.90
N THR A 235 3.24 -21.10 22.42
CA THR A 235 1.77 -21.17 22.47
C THR A 235 1.23 -20.26 21.37
N ALA A 236 0.40 -20.80 20.50
CA ALA A 236 -0.29 -20.06 19.44
C ALA A 236 -1.80 -20.12 19.67
N THR A 237 -2.55 -19.18 19.10
CA THR A 237 -4.02 -19.18 19.12
C THR A 237 -4.50 -19.36 17.69
N VAL A 238 -5.51 -20.21 17.50
CA VAL A 238 -6.11 -20.41 16.18
C VAL A 238 -6.92 -19.16 15.84
N GLU A 239 -6.42 -18.35 14.91
CA GLU A 239 -7.07 -17.10 14.50
C GLU A 239 -8.15 -17.33 13.44
N SER A 240 -7.92 -18.25 12.51
CA SER A 240 -8.88 -18.58 11.46
C SER A 240 -8.77 -20.04 11.04
N LEU A 241 -9.89 -20.57 10.57
CA LEU A 241 -10.02 -21.91 10.00
C LEU A 241 -10.62 -21.76 8.61
N ALA A 242 -9.95 -22.31 7.61
CA ALA A 242 -10.45 -22.37 6.25
C ALA A 242 -10.57 -23.84 5.84
N MET A 243 -11.74 -24.23 5.35
CA MET A 243 -11.93 -25.53 4.72
C MET A 243 -11.55 -25.40 3.25
N ILE A 244 -10.43 -26.01 2.86
CA ILE A 244 -10.07 -26.15 1.44
C ILE A 244 -10.71 -27.46 0.99
N VAL A 245 -11.80 -27.36 0.23
CA VAL A 245 -12.41 -28.51 -0.45
C VAL A 245 -11.69 -28.64 -1.79
N ASP A 246 -11.00 -29.76 -2.00
CA ASP A 246 -10.35 -30.05 -3.28
C ASP A 246 -11.45 -30.37 -4.32
N GLU A 247 -11.57 -29.54 -5.36
CA GLU A 247 -12.65 -29.64 -6.37
C GLU A 247 -12.51 -30.87 -7.28
N ASP A 248 -11.35 -31.54 -7.28
CA ASP A 248 -11.06 -32.73 -8.12
C ASP A 248 -11.44 -34.07 -7.47
N SER A 249 -12.18 -34.06 -6.37
CA SER A 249 -12.66 -35.29 -5.70
C SER A 249 -14.06 -35.70 -6.19
N GLY A 250 -14.19 -35.98 -7.49
CA GLY A 250 -15.41 -36.52 -8.13
C GLY A 250 -15.27 -37.98 -8.55
#